data_AF-A0A0G4IZ21-F1
#
_entry.id   AF-A0A0G4IZ21-F1
#
_cell.length_a   1.000
_cell.length_b   1.000
_cell.length_c   1.000
_cell.angle_alpha   90.00
_cell.angle_beta   90.00
_cell.angle_gamma   90.00
#
_symmetry.space_group_name_H-M   'P 1'
#
loop_
_entity.id
_entity.type
_entity.pdbx_description
1 polymer ?
#
loop_
_entity_poly.entity_id
_entity_poly.type
_entity_poly.pdbx_seq_one_letter_code
_entity_poly.pdbx_strand_id
1 'polypeptide(L)'
;MALAPFAMTVLYGSQSGCAQDVAERIARHARLWQVPVTLSCMDDFGMERLEKIMADHYHVFVASTTGQGVAPDNMSRLWRSLLSKRLPSNHLEHMRFAVFGLGDSSYPIYNAVARRLFQRLLDLGAVAFYPRGLGDDQHDLGYDGDFMPWMDGMWRRLRELHPSLDAMRLDELAPRYKVSLVDGVPDDHVPLGSFGQGVGRYIPLPAPVLDSRRITPEDHFQDVRIVELSARHVRYTPGDILIIHPRNSVEAARQFIVDRIRMDPLTVVVIECKDDDGKLPTGCKVTILDLFVRFLDIFGTPRRHFFEFLAQFATDDVEKERLLELSSPEGQADLLAYNFRERRTYAEVLNDFPSAQVPLARLLEEVPRLAPRQFSIASSPRAHPDRIQILAAIVEFQTPYKRRRVGLCSHFLRTLKVGDSVDVWSRSGCLSIPPSPVPMIMVGPGTGIAPFRSMCNELSFLHDRGPSEIRVYFGCRYKANDFYFEFEWDQLLSRGTITAFVPAFSRDQPNKVYVQDQLREQGADVWRILSGGGVFYLAGSSNSMPKQVQDAIIDICIEYGHMTDDDARTFVRQLQRRGQYVIETW
;
A
#
# COMPACT_ATOMS: atom_id res chain seq x y z
N MET A 1 22.40 6.11 30.12
CA MET A 1 22.12 7.40 29.44
C MET A 1 20.62 7.58 29.39
N ALA A 2 20.13 8.80 29.57
CA ALA A 2 18.70 9.09 29.69
C ALA A 2 18.11 9.46 28.33
N LEU A 3 16.95 8.89 27.99
CA LEU A 3 16.17 9.28 26.82
C LEU A 3 15.71 10.74 26.92
N ALA A 4 15.38 11.37 25.79
CA ALA A 4 14.75 12.69 25.78
C ALA A 4 13.47 12.70 26.64
N PRO A 5 13.13 13.81 27.30
CA PRO A 5 11.97 13.90 28.21
C PRO A 5 10.61 13.93 27.47
N PHE A 6 10.61 13.74 26.15
CA PHE A 6 9.42 13.78 25.30
C PHE A 6 9.50 12.72 24.22
N ALA A 7 8.35 12.34 23.66
CA ALA A 7 8.26 11.46 22.51
C ALA A 7 7.86 12.24 21.23
N MET A 8 8.15 11.65 20.07
CA MET A 8 7.77 12.17 18.77
C MET A 8 6.94 11.16 17.98
N THR A 9 5.89 11.61 17.32
CA THR A 9 5.19 10.82 16.29
C THR A 9 5.37 11.51 14.96
N VAL A 10 5.89 10.79 13.97
CA VAL A 10 6.00 11.25 12.59
C VAL A 10 4.95 10.51 11.76
N LEU A 11 4.03 11.27 11.18
CA LEU A 11 2.93 10.75 10.37
C LEU A 11 3.08 11.17 8.92
N TYR A 12 2.88 10.25 7.98
CA TYR A 12 3.00 10.57 6.55
C TYR A 12 1.78 10.22 5.71
N GLY A 13 1.51 11.08 4.73
CA GLY A 13 0.62 10.85 3.60
C GLY A 13 1.43 10.94 2.31
N SER A 14 1.54 9.86 1.56
CA SER A 14 2.47 9.70 0.44
C SER A 14 1.87 8.84 -0.66
N GLN A 15 1.86 9.33 -1.90
CA GLN A 15 1.41 8.57 -3.07
C GLN A 15 2.55 7.78 -3.74
N SER A 16 3.69 8.44 -3.96
CA SER A 16 4.85 7.90 -4.68
C SER A 16 6.01 7.49 -3.76
N GLY A 17 5.90 7.74 -2.46
CA GLY A 17 6.92 7.43 -1.46
C GLY A 17 7.78 8.62 -1.02
N CYS A 18 7.73 9.79 -1.67
CA CYS A 18 8.57 10.94 -1.31
C CYS A 18 8.28 11.46 0.11
N ALA A 19 7.01 11.64 0.48
CA ALA A 19 6.63 12.08 1.83
C ALA A 19 6.96 11.03 2.90
N GLN A 20 6.96 9.75 2.52
CA GLN A 20 7.40 8.67 3.39
C GLN A 20 8.91 8.74 3.64
N ASP A 21 9.72 8.94 2.60
CA ASP A 21 11.18 9.10 2.72
C ASP A 21 11.54 10.27 3.65
N VAL A 22 10.87 11.42 3.48
CA VAL A 22 11.02 12.58 4.37
C VAL A 22 10.65 12.23 5.82
N ALA A 23 9.52 11.55 6.05
CA ALA A 23 9.12 11.14 7.40
C ALA A 23 10.10 10.16 8.04
N GLU A 24 10.63 9.22 7.26
CA GLU A 24 11.69 8.29 7.69
C GLU A 24 12.98 9.04 8.06
N ARG A 25 13.37 10.08 7.30
CA ARG A 25 14.53 10.94 7.63
C ARG A 25 14.34 11.67 8.96
N ILE A 26 13.16 12.24 9.18
CA ILE A 26 12.83 12.90 10.46
C ILE A 26 12.89 11.89 11.61
N ALA A 27 12.32 10.70 11.44
CA ALA A 27 12.33 9.67 12.47
C ALA A 27 13.76 9.18 12.78
N ARG A 28 14.63 9.03 11.78
CA ARG A 28 16.05 8.71 12.02
C ARG A 28 16.78 9.81 12.77
N HIS A 29 16.55 11.08 12.41
CA HIS A 29 17.10 12.19 13.18
C HIS A 29 16.61 12.15 14.63
N ALA A 30 15.33 11.90 14.87
CA ALA A 30 14.80 11.77 16.24
C ALA A 30 15.56 10.71 17.05
N ARG A 31 15.93 9.57 16.44
CA ARG A 31 16.75 8.55 17.10
C ARG A 31 18.17 9.02 17.41
N LEU A 32 18.81 9.77 16.49
CA LEU A 32 20.11 10.42 16.75
C LEU A 32 20.05 11.38 17.94
N TRP A 33 18.94 12.10 18.08
CA TRP A 33 18.66 12.98 19.23
C TRP A 33 18.13 12.22 20.47
N GLN A 34 18.17 10.89 20.49
CA GLN A 34 17.68 10.03 21.58
C GLN A 34 16.20 10.29 21.95
N VAL A 35 15.40 10.73 20.97
CA VAL A 35 13.96 10.96 21.09
C VAL A 35 13.23 9.66 20.74
N PRO A 36 12.43 9.08 21.66
CA PRO A 36 11.53 7.98 21.34
C PRO A 36 10.58 8.38 20.20
N VAL A 37 10.61 7.62 19.10
CA VAL A 37 9.86 7.98 17.89
C VAL A 37 8.94 6.88 17.40
N THR A 38 7.71 7.26 17.08
CA THR A 38 6.74 6.43 16.34
C THR A 38 6.63 6.96 14.91
N LEU A 39 6.83 6.10 13.92
CA LEU A 39 6.62 6.40 12.51
C LEU A 39 5.43 5.60 11.98
N SER A 40 4.48 6.25 11.30
CA SER A 40 3.31 5.57 10.73
C SER A 40 2.73 6.34 9.55
N CYS A 41 2.05 5.67 8.62
CA CYS A 41 1.20 6.39 7.69
C CYS A 41 -0.04 6.92 8.45
N MET A 42 -0.61 8.02 7.98
CA MET A 42 -1.71 8.69 8.67
C MET A 42 -2.92 7.78 8.89
N ASP A 43 -3.25 6.97 7.88
CA ASP A 43 -4.40 6.07 7.94
C ASP A 43 -4.22 4.87 8.87
N ASP A 44 -3.00 4.35 9.03
CA ASP A 44 -2.71 3.25 9.97
C ASP A 44 -2.61 3.74 11.42
N PHE A 45 -2.28 5.03 11.61
CA PHE A 45 -2.32 5.66 12.92
C PHE A 45 -3.77 5.92 13.37
N GLY A 46 -4.57 6.55 12.51
CA GLY A 46 -6.00 6.79 12.75
C GLY A 46 -6.30 7.83 13.85
N MET A 47 -7.57 8.26 13.94
CA MET A 47 -8.02 9.27 14.91
C MET A 47 -7.96 8.79 16.35
N GLU A 48 -8.30 7.53 16.61
CA GLU A 48 -8.38 7.00 17.98
C GLU A 48 -7.04 7.09 18.71
N ARG A 49 -5.93 6.91 17.98
CA ARG A 49 -4.58 7.05 18.55
C ARG A 49 -4.21 8.52 18.65
N LEU A 50 -4.61 9.33 17.68
CA LEU A 50 -4.36 10.78 17.67
C LEU A 50 -4.97 11.49 18.88
N GLU A 51 -6.14 11.06 19.34
CA GLU A 51 -6.86 11.61 20.49
C GLU A 51 -6.30 11.17 21.85
N LYS A 52 -5.56 10.07 21.92
CA LYS A 52 -5.08 9.46 23.18
C LYS A 52 -3.72 10.02 23.64
N ILE A 53 -3.22 11.08 23.02
CA ILE A 53 -1.83 11.51 23.19
C ILE A 53 -1.71 12.56 24.31
N MET A 54 -0.62 12.44 25.07
CA MET A 54 -0.29 13.27 26.22
C MET A 54 0.32 14.62 25.81
N ALA A 55 0.30 15.61 26.71
CA ALA A 55 0.79 16.97 26.46
C ALA A 55 2.31 17.07 26.14
N ASP A 56 3.12 16.10 26.59
CA ASP A 56 4.58 16.05 26.38
C ASP A 56 4.97 15.21 25.14
N HIS A 57 4.24 15.40 24.04
CA HIS A 57 4.43 14.66 22.79
C HIS A 57 4.40 15.60 21.59
N TYR A 58 5.38 15.47 20.69
CA TYR A 58 5.45 16.26 19.46
C TYR A 58 4.98 15.47 18.23
N HIS A 59 4.23 16.12 17.35
CA HIS A 59 3.73 15.50 16.11
C HIS A 59 4.28 16.19 14.88
N VAL A 60 4.82 15.41 13.96
CA VAL A 60 5.29 15.92 12.68
C VAL A 60 4.49 15.24 11.58
N PHE A 61 3.72 16.02 10.83
CA PHE A 61 2.96 15.54 9.70
C PHE A 61 3.71 15.84 8.41
N VAL A 62 3.89 14.84 7.56
CA VAL A 62 4.51 14.97 6.25
C VAL A 62 3.50 14.58 5.18
N ALA A 63 3.09 15.50 4.31
CA ALA A 63 2.03 15.22 3.34
C ALA A 63 2.40 15.69 1.93
N SER A 64 2.38 14.77 0.97
CA SER A 64 2.46 15.14 -0.45
C SER A 64 1.10 15.61 -0.96
N THR A 65 1.09 16.49 -1.96
CA THR A 65 -0.13 16.85 -2.72
C THR A 65 -0.15 16.09 -4.04
N THR A 66 -1.26 15.44 -4.38
CA THR A 66 -1.41 14.70 -5.65
C THR A 66 -2.27 15.48 -6.64
N GLY A 67 -1.86 15.45 -7.92
CA GLY A 67 -2.62 15.98 -9.05
C GLY A 67 -3.29 17.34 -8.78
N GLN A 68 -4.62 17.35 -8.74
CA GLN A 68 -5.46 18.54 -8.56
C GLN A 68 -5.67 18.93 -7.09
N GLY A 69 -4.62 18.88 -6.27
CA GLY A 69 -4.71 19.30 -4.86
C GLY A 69 -5.34 18.26 -3.92
N VAL A 70 -5.24 16.97 -4.27
CA VAL A 70 -5.86 15.85 -3.54
C VAL A 70 -4.88 15.25 -2.54
N ALA A 71 -5.41 14.74 -1.42
CA ALA A 71 -4.63 14.04 -0.40
C ALA A 71 -4.26 12.63 -0.89
N PRO A 72 -3.05 12.13 -0.58
CA PRO A 72 -2.66 10.75 -0.83
C PRO A 72 -3.63 9.73 -0.25
N ASP A 73 -3.70 8.56 -0.89
CA ASP A 73 -4.64 7.51 -0.50
C ASP A 73 -4.40 7.05 0.95
N ASN A 74 -3.14 6.90 1.36
CA ASN A 74 -2.75 6.46 2.70
C ASN A 74 -2.89 7.53 3.82
N MET A 75 -3.54 8.67 3.54
CA MET A 75 -3.99 9.61 4.57
C MET A 75 -5.46 9.98 4.47
N SER A 76 -6.17 9.45 3.46
CA SER A 76 -7.51 9.90 3.11
C SER A 76 -8.57 9.52 4.15
N ARG A 77 -8.40 8.45 4.93
CA ARG A 77 -9.31 8.13 6.04
C ARG A 77 -9.12 9.09 7.19
N LEU A 78 -7.88 9.28 7.65
CA LEU A 78 -7.59 10.21 8.74
C LEU A 78 -8.01 11.63 8.37
N TRP A 79 -7.69 12.06 7.14
CA TRP A 79 -8.03 13.39 6.65
C TRP A 79 -9.53 13.66 6.65
N ARG A 80 -10.35 12.70 6.20
CA ARG A 80 -11.82 12.82 6.26
C ARG A 80 -12.33 12.95 7.69
N SER A 81 -11.76 12.20 8.62
CA SER A 81 -12.13 12.30 10.03
C SER A 81 -11.78 13.65 10.63
N LEU A 82 -10.59 14.19 10.34
CA LEU A 82 -10.18 15.53 10.76
C LEU A 82 -11.10 16.62 10.19
N LEU A 83 -11.60 16.46 8.97
CA LEU A 83 -12.54 17.41 8.34
C LEU A 83 -13.97 17.34 8.89
N SER A 84 -14.28 16.44 9.83
CA SER A 84 -15.62 16.32 10.40
C SER A 84 -16.03 17.61 11.12
N LYS A 85 -17.18 18.17 10.71
CA LYS A 85 -17.81 19.34 11.37
C LYS A 85 -18.32 19.04 12.78
N ARG A 86 -18.33 17.76 13.19
CA ARG A 86 -18.74 17.36 14.55
C ARG A 86 -17.64 17.56 15.58
N LEU A 87 -16.39 17.74 15.15
CA LEU A 87 -15.27 17.97 16.05
C LEU A 87 -15.32 19.40 16.61
N PRO A 88 -15.24 19.58 17.94
CA PRO A 88 -15.17 20.90 18.54
C PRO A 88 -13.85 21.59 18.17
N SER A 89 -13.81 22.92 18.29
CA SER A 89 -12.64 23.73 17.94
C SER A 89 -11.44 23.54 18.87
N ASN A 90 -11.60 22.82 19.98
CA ASN A 90 -10.55 22.50 20.93
C ASN A 90 -10.25 20.99 21.01
N HIS A 91 -10.72 20.22 20.03
CA HIS A 91 -10.59 18.75 20.02
C HIS A 91 -9.16 18.25 20.17
N LEU A 92 -8.18 19.02 19.71
CA LEU A 92 -6.75 18.71 19.72
C LEU A 92 -5.94 19.73 20.53
N GLU A 93 -6.54 20.39 21.54
CA GLU A 93 -5.91 21.49 22.30
C GLU A 93 -4.59 21.14 22.99
N HIS A 94 -4.37 19.85 23.30
CA HIS A 94 -3.13 19.36 23.93
C HIS A 94 -2.04 19.00 22.92
N MET A 95 -2.33 19.04 21.62
CA MET A 95 -1.42 18.59 20.58
C MET A 95 -0.41 19.67 20.20
N ARG A 96 0.88 19.33 20.23
CA ARG A 96 1.95 20.12 19.61
C ARG A 96 2.31 19.54 18.26
N PHE A 97 2.25 20.34 17.20
CA PHE A 97 2.51 19.82 15.86
C PHE A 97 3.41 20.70 14.97
N ALA A 98 3.94 20.09 13.92
CA ALA A 98 4.55 20.74 12.78
C ALA A 98 4.13 20.00 11.50
N VAL A 99 4.12 20.70 10.36
CA VAL A 99 3.75 20.11 9.06
C VAL A 99 4.81 20.43 8.03
N PHE A 100 5.26 19.43 7.30
CA PHE A 100 6.04 19.60 6.08
C PHE A 100 5.24 19.09 4.87
N GLY A 101 5.06 19.95 3.88
CA GLY A 101 4.39 19.61 2.63
C GLY A 101 5.36 19.25 1.53
N LEU A 102 5.00 18.30 0.67
CA LEU A 102 5.67 18.09 -0.61
C LEU A 102 4.70 18.49 -1.72
N GLY A 103 5.14 19.41 -2.58
CA GLY A 103 4.36 19.89 -3.71
C GLY A 103 5.27 20.36 -4.84
N ASP A 104 4.65 20.85 -5.90
CA ASP A 104 5.33 21.33 -7.10
C ASP A 104 4.66 22.65 -7.51
N SER A 105 5.44 23.74 -7.52
CA SER A 105 4.93 25.08 -7.79
C SER A 105 4.51 25.32 -9.24
N SER A 106 4.85 24.42 -10.17
CA SER A 106 4.30 24.41 -11.53
C SER A 106 2.81 24.08 -11.56
N TYR A 107 2.28 23.46 -10.50
CA TYR A 107 0.86 23.16 -10.36
C TYR A 107 0.11 24.34 -9.71
N PRO A 108 -1.06 24.74 -10.22
CA PRO A 108 -1.84 25.84 -9.65
C PRO A 108 -2.22 25.67 -8.17
N ILE A 109 -2.35 24.41 -7.71
CA ILE A 109 -2.77 24.07 -6.35
C ILE A 109 -1.57 23.57 -5.52
N TYR A 110 -0.52 24.39 -5.48
CA TYR A 110 0.74 24.10 -4.81
C TYR A 110 0.59 23.82 -3.30
N ASN A 111 1.06 22.64 -2.86
CA ASN A 111 1.07 22.20 -1.46
C ASN A 111 -0.30 22.26 -0.75
N ALA A 112 -1.40 22.10 -1.50
CA ALA A 112 -2.77 22.27 -0.98
C ALA A 112 -3.05 21.43 0.27
N VAL A 113 -2.59 20.17 0.26
CA VAL A 113 -2.88 19.20 1.33
C VAL A 113 -2.21 19.62 2.62
N ALA A 114 -0.91 19.92 2.59
CA ALA A 114 -0.17 20.35 3.76
C ALA A 114 -0.67 21.70 4.31
N ARG A 115 -1.02 22.65 3.42
CA ARG A 115 -1.63 23.93 3.82
C ARG A 115 -2.96 23.74 4.55
N ARG A 116 -3.85 22.91 3.99
CA ARG A 116 -5.15 22.60 4.58
C ARG A 116 -5.01 21.81 5.87
N LEU A 117 -4.09 20.84 5.93
CA LEU A 117 -3.82 20.06 7.13
C LEU A 117 -3.32 20.95 8.27
N PHE A 118 -2.34 21.80 8.01
CA PHE A 118 -1.82 22.74 9.00
C PHE A 118 -2.91 23.65 9.54
N GLN A 119 -3.72 24.26 8.66
CA GLN A 119 -4.82 25.13 9.08
C GLN A 119 -5.87 24.35 9.88
N ARG A 120 -6.24 23.15 9.43
CA ARG A 120 -7.26 22.35 10.10
C ARG A 120 -6.84 21.91 11.50
N LEU A 121 -5.56 21.61 11.72
CA LEU A 121 -5.04 21.29 13.05
C LEU A 121 -5.13 22.50 13.99
N LEU A 122 -4.81 23.72 13.50
CA LEU A 122 -5.04 24.95 14.27
C LEU A 122 -6.52 25.18 14.59
N ASP A 123 -7.42 24.97 13.62
CA ASP A 123 -8.87 25.13 13.79
C ASP A 123 -9.45 24.16 14.82
N LEU A 124 -8.74 23.07 15.12
CA LEU A 124 -9.07 22.07 16.15
C LEU A 124 -8.34 22.32 17.48
N GLY A 125 -7.63 23.43 17.62
CA GLY A 125 -7.00 23.88 18.85
C GLY A 125 -5.55 23.43 19.04
N ALA A 126 -4.99 22.65 18.11
CA ALA A 126 -3.60 22.21 18.21
C ALA A 126 -2.63 23.39 18.10
N VAL A 127 -1.48 23.27 18.75
CA VAL A 127 -0.46 24.32 18.81
C VAL A 127 0.70 23.97 17.89
N ALA A 128 0.97 24.81 16.89
CA ALA A 128 2.13 24.63 16.04
C ALA A 128 3.42 24.97 16.81
N PHE A 129 4.31 24.00 17.03
CA PHE A 129 5.60 24.25 17.69
C PHE A 129 6.67 24.78 16.72
N TYR A 130 6.47 24.56 15.42
CA TYR A 130 7.33 25.04 14.34
C TYR A 130 6.50 25.41 13.10
N PRO A 131 6.90 26.43 12.30
CA PRO A 131 6.15 26.84 11.12
C PRO A 131 6.01 25.72 10.08
N ARG A 132 4.95 25.80 9.27
CA ARG A 132 4.78 24.88 8.14
C ARG A 132 5.93 25.02 7.15
N GLY A 133 6.48 23.90 6.71
CA GLY A 133 7.39 23.84 5.56
C GLY A 133 6.65 23.46 4.30
N LEU A 134 7.06 24.00 3.16
CA LEU A 134 6.44 23.76 1.86
C LEU A 134 7.56 23.42 0.88
N GLY A 135 7.85 22.13 0.73
CA GLY A 135 8.82 21.66 -0.26
C GLY A 135 8.31 21.84 -1.67
N ASP A 136 9.17 22.40 -2.52
CA ASP A 136 8.94 22.58 -3.95
C ASP A 136 9.82 21.67 -4.81
N ASP A 137 9.20 20.78 -5.58
CA ASP A 137 9.90 19.92 -6.53
C ASP A 137 10.51 20.70 -7.72
N GLN A 138 10.12 21.97 -7.92
CA GLN A 138 10.72 22.86 -8.92
C GLN A 138 12.00 23.57 -8.45
N HIS A 139 12.36 23.46 -7.16
CA HIS A 139 13.64 23.98 -6.68
C HIS A 139 14.80 23.21 -7.36
N ASP A 140 15.95 23.85 -7.57
CA ASP A 140 17.14 23.23 -8.18
C ASP A 140 17.65 21.97 -7.46
N LEU A 141 17.22 21.79 -6.20
CA LEU A 141 17.58 20.68 -5.31
C LEU A 141 16.35 19.81 -4.99
N GLY A 142 15.27 19.96 -5.77
CA GLY A 142 13.95 19.45 -5.46
C GLY A 142 13.44 19.89 -4.09
N TYR A 143 12.51 19.12 -3.53
CA TYR A 143 11.94 19.42 -2.20
C TYR A 143 12.99 19.49 -1.07
N ASP A 144 14.23 19.03 -1.28
CA ASP A 144 15.31 19.14 -0.30
C ASP A 144 15.80 20.57 -0.07
N GLY A 145 15.66 21.45 -1.07
CA GLY A 145 15.99 22.87 -0.94
C GLY A 145 15.24 23.53 0.21
N ASP A 146 13.96 23.17 0.39
CA ASP A 146 13.15 23.64 1.51
C ASP A 146 13.20 22.70 2.73
N PHE A 147 13.30 21.38 2.50
CA PHE A 147 13.24 20.40 3.59
C PHE A 147 14.45 20.49 4.52
N MET A 148 15.66 20.60 3.99
CA MET A 148 16.87 20.61 4.82
C MET A 148 16.91 21.81 5.77
N PRO A 149 16.72 23.07 5.31
CA PRO A 149 16.62 24.23 6.20
C PRO A 149 15.46 24.12 7.20
N TRP A 150 14.32 23.56 6.76
CA TRP A 150 13.16 23.36 7.62
C TRP A 150 13.45 22.36 8.74
N MET A 151 14.09 21.23 8.43
CA MET A 151 14.46 20.20 9.39
C MET A 151 15.46 20.74 10.43
N ASP A 152 16.49 21.45 9.98
CA ASP A 152 17.49 22.07 10.87
C ASP A 152 16.86 23.08 11.82
N GLY A 153 15.98 23.93 11.30
CA GLY A 153 15.28 24.92 12.12
C GLY A 153 14.28 24.28 13.10
N MET A 154 13.60 23.20 12.71
CA MET A 154 12.72 22.44 13.60
C MET A 154 13.51 21.87 14.79
N TRP A 155 14.66 21.24 14.53
CA TRP A 155 15.52 20.70 15.60
C TRP A 155 16.15 21.80 16.45
N ARG A 156 16.53 22.94 15.86
CA ARG A 156 16.96 24.13 16.62
C ARG A 156 15.88 24.59 17.58
N ARG A 157 14.63 24.67 17.12
CA ARG A 157 13.48 25.03 17.95
C ARG A 157 13.23 24.02 19.07
N LEU A 158 13.34 22.73 18.80
CA LEU A 158 13.21 21.70 19.84
C LEU A 158 14.29 21.80 20.91
N ARG A 159 15.54 22.14 20.55
CA ARG A 159 16.61 22.42 21.52
C ARG A 159 16.36 23.66 22.36
N GLU A 160 15.79 24.72 21.79
CA GLU A 160 15.39 25.90 22.56
C GLU A 160 14.33 25.56 23.61
N LEU A 161 13.40 24.67 23.27
CA LEU A 161 12.34 24.20 24.17
C LEU A 161 12.85 23.17 25.18
N HIS A 162 13.88 22.39 24.81
CA HIS A 162 14.48 21.33 25.61
C HIS A 162 16.01 21.42 25.57
N PRO A 163 16.63 22.29 26.39
CA PRO A 163 18.08 22.52 26.35
C PRO A 163 18.95 21.30 26.71
N SER A 164 18.35 20.27 27.32
CA SER A 164 19.01 18.99 27.62
C SER A 164 19.09 18.03 26.43
N LEU A 165 18.52 18.39 25.27
CA LEU A 165 18.54 17.57 24.07
C LEU A 165 19.93 17.60 23.43
N ASP A 166 20.60 16.45 23.42
CA ASP A 166 21.94 16.29 22.86
C ASP A 166 21.96 15.26 21.72
N ALA A 167 22.65 15.59 20.64
CA ALA A 167 22.73 14.73 19.46
C ALA A 167 23.85 13.71 19.62
N MET A 168 23.54 12.44 19.44
CA MET A 168 24.55 11.42 19.22
C MET A 168 25.10 11.53 17.80
N ARG A 169 26.37 11.17 17.64
CA ARG A 169 26.89 10.92 16.30
C ARG A 169 26.41 9.56 15.80
N LEU A 170 26.26 9.42 14.49
CA LEU A 170 25.72 8.19 13.88
C LEU A 170 26.63 6.97 14.08
N ASP A 171 27.95 7.19 14.20
CA ASP A 171 28.97 6.19 14.53
C ASP A 171 28.93 5.73 16.00
N GLU A 172 28.30 6.51 16.88
CA GLU A 172 28.12 6.18 18.31
C GLU A 172 26.82 5.42 18.60
N LEU A 173 25.89 5.37 17.63
CA LEU A 173 24.65 4.61 17.76
C LEU A 173 24.94 3.11 17.68
N ALA A 174 24.82 2.43 18.82
CA ALA A 174 24.82 0.98 18.86
C ALA A 174 23.74 0.42 17.91
N PRO A 175 23.99 -0.72 17.23
CA PRO A 175 22.97 -1.40 16.46
C PRO A 175 21.74 -1.68 17.34
N ARG A 176 20.57 -1.43 16.78
CA ARG A 176 19.28 -1.78 17.39
C ARG A 176 19.15 -3.27 17.60
N TYR A 177 19.62 -4.06 16.64
CA TYR A 177 19.59 -5.53 16.71
C TYR A 177 20.95 -6.07 17.14
N LYS A 178 20.92 -7.02 18.07
CA LYS A 178 22.09 -7.87 18.36
C LYS A 178 21.87 -9.22 17.71
N VAL A 179 22.81 -9.63 16.86
CA VAL A 179 22.78 -10.91 16.16
C VAL A 179 23.81 -11.84 16.80
N SER A 180 23.36 -12.96 17.34
CA SER A 180 24.22 -13.98 17.95
C SER A 180 24.17 -15.26 17.11
N LEU A 181 25.33 -15.78 16.72
CA LEU A 181 25.42 -17.10 16.11
C LEU A 181 25.21 -18.15 17.19
N VAL A 182 24.42 -19.19 16.90
CA VAL A 182 24.12 -20.25 17.86
C VAL A 182 24.29 -21.62 17.21
N ASP A 183 24.80 -22.57 18.01
CA ASP A 183 24.80 -23.98 17.62
C ASP A 183 23.41 -24.59 17.83
N GLY A 184 22.93 -25.35 16.85
CA GLY A 184 21.67 -26.10 16.94
C GLY A 184 20.83 -26.04 15.68
N VAL A 185 19.60 -26.54 15.78
CA VAL A 185 18.60 -26.54 14.70
C VAL A 185 17.72 -25.30 14.84
N PRO A 186 17.28 -24.66 13.74
CA PRO A 186 16.28 -23.60 13.79
C PRO A 186 14.97 -24.10 14.43
N ASP A 187 14.19 -23.18 14.99
CA ASP A 187 12.90 -23.53 15.60
C ASP A 187 11.92 -24.03 14.52
N ASP A 188 11.16 -25.08 14.81
CA ASP A 188 10.19 -25.67 13.87
C ASP A 188 9.11 -24.66 13.41
N HIS A 189 8.74 -23.74 14.31
CA HIS A 189 7.76 -22.71 14.02
C HIS A 189 8.28 -21.32 14.40
N VAL A 190 8.75 -20.60 13.39
CA VAL A 190 9.13 -19.19 13.52
C VAL A 190 7.93 -18.33 13.11
N PRO A 191 7.29 -17.60 14.05
CA PRO A 191 6.17 -16.75 13.73
C PRO A 191 6.64 -15.58 12.86
N LEU A 192 5.83 -15.22 11.86
CA LEU A 192 6.11 -14.01 11.07
C LEU A 192 5.99 -12.74 11.91
N GLY A 193 5.35 -12.80 13.09
CA GLY A 193 4.90 -11.67 13.89
C GLY A 193 3.47 -11.26 13.53
N SER A 194 2.90 -10.32 14.28
CA SER A 194 1.59 -9.75 13.94
C SER A 194 1.71 -8.70 12.84
N PHE A 195 0.73 -8.66 11.95
CA PHE A 195 0.58 -7.58 10.96
C PHE A 195 -0.59 -6.67 11.37
N GLY A 196 -0.41 -5.36 11.16
CA GLY A 196 -1.37 -4.30 11.53
C GLY A 196 -1.09 -3.61 12.87
N GLN A 197 -1.38 -2.31 12.95
CA GLN A 197 -1.51 -1.56 14.21
C GLN A 197 -2.96 -1.05 14.32
N GLY A 198 -3.64 -1.29 15.45
CA GLY A 198 -5.05 -0.92 15.66
C GLY A 198 -6.02 -2.10 15.76
N VAL A 199 -7.23 -1.96 15.19
CA VAL A 199 -8.47 -2.75 15.42
C VAL A 199 -8.38 -4.27 15.15
N GLY A 200 -7.22 -4.80 14.75
CA GLY A 200 -6.98 -6.23 14.72
C GLY A 200 -5.50 -6.57 14.57
N ARG A 201 -4.97 -7.41 15.46
CA ARG A 201 -3.71 -8.12 15.21
C ARG A 201 -4.02 -9.30 14.30
N TYR A 202 -3.49 -9.29 13.08
CA TYR A 202 -3.63 -10.42 12.18
C TYR A 202 -2.51 -11.42 12.42
N ILE A 203 -2.90 -12.67 12.65
CA ILE A 203 -1.99 -13.81 12.77
C ILE A 203 -2.04 -14.52 11.42
N PRO A 204 -0.94 -14.54 10.65
CA PRO A 204 -0.87 -15.30 9.41
C PRO A 204 -1.08 -16.79 9.68
N LEU A 205 -1.88 -17.43 8.83
CA LEU A 205 -2.16 -18.84 8.91
C LEU A 205 -1.68 -19.55 7.65
N PRO A 206 -1.03 -20.71 7.77
CA PRO A 206 -0.61 -21.47 6.61
C PRO A 206 -1.84 -22.00 5.85
N ALA A 207 -1.92 -21.69 4.57
CA ALA A 207 -2.93 -22.17 3.64
C ALA A 207 -2.25 -22.96 2.51
N PRO A 208 -2.48 -24.29 2.44
CA PRO A 208 -2.02 -25.11 1.32
C PRO A 208 -2.59 -24.63 -0.02
N VAL A 209 -1.74 -24.61 -1.04
CA VAL A 209 -2.12 -24.36 -2.44
C VAL A 209 -2.81 -25.59 -2.99
N LEU A 210 -4.05 -25.40 -3.45
CA LEU A 210 -4.88 -26.45 -4.03
C LEU A 210 -4.80 -26.44 -5.56
N ASP A 211 -4.72 -25.25 -6.16
CA ASP A 211 -4.54 -25.06 -7.60
C ASP A 211 -3.89 -23.69 -7.89
N SER A 212 -3.15 -23.59 -8.99
CA SER A 212 -2.60 -22.34 -9.50
C SER A 212 -2.49 -22.44 -11.01
N ARG A 213 -3.48 -21.91 -11.72
CA ARG A 213 -3.59 -22.07 -13.18
C ARG A 213 -3.71 -20.73 -13.89
N ARG A 214 -3.03 -20.62 -15.03
CA ARG A 214 -3.18 -19.51 -15.97
C ARG A 214 -4.56 -19.61 -16.63
N ILE A 215 -5.30 -18.51 -16.66
CA ILE A 215 -6.64 -18.44 -17.28
C ILE A 215 -6.64 -17.72 -18.63
N THR A 216 -5.60 -16.95 -18.92
CA THR A 216 -5.33 -16.37 -20.25
C THR A 216 -4.55 -17.36 -21.12
N PRO A 217 -4.68 -17.32 -22.46
CA PRO A 217 -3.82 -18.06 -23.38
C PRO A 217 -2.33 -17.81 -23.16
N GLU A 218 -1.48 -18.78 -23.50
CA GLU A 218 -0.03 -18.69 -23.26
C GLU A 218 0.64 -17.56 -24.05
N ASP A 219 0.13 -17.29 -25.25
CA ASP A 219 0.56 -16.23 -26.17
C ASP A 219 -0.02 -14.85 -25.83
N HIS A 220 -0.95 -14.76 -24.86
CA HIS A 220 -1.44 -13.48 -24.37
C HIS A 220 -0.35 -12.76 -23.57
N PHE A 221 -0.18 -11.45 -23.79
CA PHE A 221 0.90 -10.67 -23.18
C PHE A 221 0.84 -10.64 -21.64
N GLN A 222 -0.36 -10.69 -21.06
CA GLN A 222 -0.57 -10.69 -19.62
C GLN A 222 -0.83 -12.11 -19.14
N ASP A 223 -0.04 -12.56 -18.17
CA ASP A 223 -0.28 -13.80 -17.44
C ASP A 223 -1.24 -13.49 -16.30
N VAL A 224 -2.48 -13.99 -16.38
CA VAL A 224 -3.46 -13.90 -15.29
C VAL A 224 -3.74 -15.30 -14.79
N ARG A 225 -3.64 -15.50 -13.47
CA ARG A 225 -3.89 -16.77 -12.81
C ARG A 225 -5.08 -16.69 -11.87
N ILE A 226 -5.78 -17.81 -11.76
CA ILE A 226 -6.58 -18.10 -10.58
C ILE A 226 -5.73 -18.97 -9.65
N VAL A 227 -5.56 -18.51 -8.42
CA VAL A 227 -4.86 -19.25 -7.36
C VAL A 227 -5.90 -19.66 -6.33
N GLU A 228 -5.95 -20.95 -6.05
CA GLU A 228 -6.85 -21.54 -5.07
C GLU A 228 -6.06 -22.06 -3.87
N LEU A 229 -6.44 -21.62 -2.69
CA LEU A 229 -5.85 -22.02 -1.42
C LEU A 229 -6.90 -22.70 -0.53
N SER A 230 -6.44 -23.48 0.44
CA SER A 230 -7.33 -24.03 1.46
C SER A 230 -7.83 -22.94 2.41
N ALA A 231 -9.14 -22.89 2.61
CA ALA A 231 -9.81 -21.98 3.54
C ALA A 231 -10.13 -22.61 4.90
N ARG A 232 -9.61 -23.81 5.22
CA ARG A 232 -9.90 -24.53 6.48
C ARG A 232 -9.69 -23.71 7.74
N HIS A 233 -8.71 -22.80 7.71
CA HIS A 233 -8.35 -21.94 8.83
C HIS A 233 -8.65 -20.46 8.57
N VAL A 234 -9.22 -20.11 7.42
CA VAL A 234 -9.48 -18.72 7.00
C VAL A 234 -10.97 -18.55 6.75
N ARG A 235 -11.63 -17.79 7.63
CA ARG A 235 -13.04 -17.42 7.43
C ARG A 235 -13.12 -16.16 6.57
N TYR A 236 -14.06 -16.14 5.64
CA TYR A 236 -14.29 -14.97 4.79
C TYR A 236 -15.75 -14.91 4.34
N THR A 237 -16.17 -13.74 3.91
CA THR A 237 -17.45 -13.44 3.28
C THR A 237 -17.23 -12.78 1.92
N PRO A 238 -18.20 -12.85 0.98
CA PRO A 238 -18.05 -12.19 -0.31
C PRO A 238 -17.80 -10.69 -0.18
N GLY A 239 -16.76 -10.21 -0.88
CA GLY A 239 -16.27 -8.84 -0.79
C GLY A 239 -15.10 -8.66 0.18
N ASP A 240 -14.73 -9.69 0.97
CA ASP A 240 -13.53 -9.66 1.78
C ASP A 240 -12.24 -9.69 0.94
N ILE A 241 -11.14 -9.29 1.59
CA ILE A 241 -9.80 -9.21 1.00
C ILE A 241 -8.92 -10.27 1.63
N LEU A 242 -8.30 -11.11 0.80
CA LEU A 242 -7.25 -12.03 1.20
C LEU A 242 -5.91 -11.31 1.21
N ILE A 243 -5.18 -11.45 2.30
CA ILE A 243 -3.84 -10.92 2.47
C ILE A 243 -2.85 -12.08 2.43
N ILE A 244 -1.89 -11.99 1.53
CA ILE A 244 -0.86 -13.01 1.29
C ILE A 244 0.50 -12.45 1.68
N HIS A 245 1.22 -13.17 2.54
CA HIS A 245 2.61 -12.85 2.84
C HIS A 245 3.54 -13.53 1.82
N PRO A 246 4.25 -12.77 0.96
CA PRO A 246 5.11 -13.35 -0.06
C PRO A 246 6.43 -13.87 0.54
N ARG A 247 7.20 -14.57 -0.28
CA ARG A 247 8.57 -14.98 0.03
C ARG A 247 9.49 -14.59 -1.13
N ASN A 248 10.72 -14.24 -0.82
CA ASN A 248 11.76 -14.06 -1.83
C ASN A 248 12.14 -15.41 -2.45
N SER A 249 12.75 -15.36 -3.65
CA SER A 249 13.33 -16.55 -4.26
C SER A 249 14.43 -17.11 -3.35
N VAL A 250 14.28 -18.37 -2.96
CA VAL A 250 15.26 -19.09 -2.12
C VAL A 250 16.64 -19.07 -2.79
N GLU A 251 16.67 -19.29 -4.11
CA GLU A 251 17.92 -19.32 -4.88
C GLU A 251 18.59 -17.94 -4.91
N ALA A 252 17.82 -16.88 -5.19
CA ALA A 252 18.38 -15.53 -5.23
C ALA A 252 18.87 -15.08 -3.85
N ALA A 253 18.13 -15.40 -2.79
CA ALA A 253 18.53 -15.11 -1.42
C ALA A 253 19.80 -15.88 -1.04
N ARG A 254 19.89 -17.17 -1.38
CA ARG A 254 21.07 -18.01 -1.15
C ARG A 254 22.30 -17.42 -1.82
N GLN A 255 22.20 -17.06 -3.10
CA GLN A 255 23.30 -16.47 -3.86
C GLN A 255 23.75 -15.14 -3.23
N PHE A 256 22.81 -14.25 -2.89
CA PHE A 256 23.12 -13.00 -2.22
C PHE A 256 23.83 -13.20 -0.87
N ILE A 257 23.39 -14.18 -0.07
CA ILE A 257 24.02 -14.48 1.23
C ILE A 257 25.46 -14.94 1.03
N VAL A 258 25.71 -15.85 0.09
CA VAL A 258 27.06 -16.37 -0.18
C VAL A 258 27.98 -15.26 -0.71
N ASP A 259 27.53 -14.51 -1.71
CA ASP A 259 28.37 -13.52 -2.39
C ASP A 259 28.61 -12.27 -1.52
N ARG A 260 27.56 -11.81 -0.83
CA ARG A 260 27.57 -10.49 -0.20
C ARG A 260 27.66 -10.52 1.31
N ILE A 261 26.93 -11.42 1.97
CA ILE A 261 26.97 -11.58 3.43
C ILE A 261 28.16 -12.45 3.85
N ARG A 262 28.61 -13.34 2.96
CA ARG A 262 29.76 -14.25 3.15
C ARG A 262 29.59 -15.16 4.35
N MET A 263 28.39 -15.70 4.52
CA MET A 263 28.04 -16.67 5.56
C MET A 263 27.41 -17.92 4.92
N ASP A 264 27.45 -19.05 5.62
CA ASP A 264 26.64 -20.21 5.22
C ASP A 264 25.15 -19.86 5.38
N PRO A 265 24.32 -19.96 4.33
CA PRO A 265 22.87 -19.72 4.41
C PRO A 265 22.16 -20.52 5.51
N LEU A 266 22.69 -21.67 5.91
CA LEU A 266 22.14 -22.52 6.97
C LEU A 266 22.63 -22.16 8.38
N THR A 267 23.50 -21.15 8.51
CA THR A 267 23.93 -20.63 9.82
C THR A 267 22.71 -20.20 10.65
N VAL A 268 22.61 -20.73 11.87
CA VAL A 268 21.52 -20.40 12.79
C VAL A 268 21.92 -19.20 13.64
N VAL A 269 21.01 -18.24 13.72
CA VAL A 269 21.17 -17.00 14.49
C VAL A 269 19.97 -16.76 15.41
N VAL A 270 20.22 -16.02 16.48
CA VAL A 270 19.19 -15.43 17.35
C VAL A 270 19.32 -13.92 17.29
N ILE A 271 18.20 -13.24 17.05
CA ILE A 271 18.12 -11.79 17.02
C ILE A 271 17.52 -11.29 18.32
N GLU A 272 18.22 -10.39 18.99
CA GLU A 272 17.72 -9.69 20.18
C GLU A 272 17.47 -8.21 19.83
N CYS A 273 16.35 -7.65 20.28
CA CYS A 273 16.02 -6.23 20.17
C CYS A 273 15.48 -5.75 21.51
N LYS A 274 15.93 -4.57 21.99
CA LYS A 274 15.39 -3.97 23.22
C LYS A 274 13.96 -3.46 23.02
N ASP A 275 13.66 -2.96 21.83
CA ASP A 275 12.37 -2.41 21.43
C ASP A 275 11.84 -3.18 20.21
N ASP A 276 11.34 -4.40 20.44
CA ASP A 276 10.82 -5.27 19.37
C ASP A 276 9.59 -4.64 18.68
N ASP A 277 9.73 -4.38 17.38
CA ASP A 277 8.68 -3.85 16.51
C ASP A 277 7.96 -4.93 15.70
N GLY A 278 8.30 -6.21 15.92
CA GLY A 278 7.77 -7.34 15.15
C GLY A 278 8.26 -7.36 13.70
N LYS A 279 9.32 -6.61 13.36
CA LYS A 279 9.96 -6.65 12.03
C LYS A 279 10.63 -7.99 11.78
N LEU A 280 11.31 -8.51 12.79
CA LEU A 280 12.16 -9.69 12.75
C LEU A 280 11.71 -10.69 13.82
N PRO A 281 12.04 -11.99 13.68
CA PRO A 281 11.65 -13.01 14.64
C PRO A 281 12.58 -12.98 15.88
N THR A 282 12.44 -11.95 16.73
CA THR A 282 13.31 -11.78 17.89
C THR A 282 13.14 -12.90 18.90
N GLY A 283 14.25 -13.42 19.44
CA GLY A 283 14.26 -14.52 20.40
C GLY A 283 14.10 -15.92 19.80
N CYS A 284 13.78 -16.05 18.51
CA CYS A 284 13.72 -17.34 17.81
C CYS A 284 15.08 -17.73 17.21
N LYS A 285 15.32 -19.03 17.11
CA LYS A 285 16.43 -19.59 16.32
C LYS A 285 16.01 -19.68 14.86
N VAL A 286 16.69 -18.94 14.00
CA VAL A 286 16.37 -18.87 12.57
C VAL A 286 17.62 -19.02 11.72
N THR A 287 17.49 -19.58 10.52
CA THR A 287 18.61 -19.56 9.57
C THR A 287 18.76 -18.16 8.96
N ILE A 288 19.97 -17.82 8.51
CA ILE A 288 20.18 -16.59 7.72
C ILE A 288 19.31 -16.62 6.46
N LEU A 289 19.19 -17.78 5.81
CA LEU A 289 18.32 -17.95 4.67
C LEU A 289 16.86 -17.58 4.99
N ASP A 290 16.32 -18.02 6.13
CA ASP A 290 14.96 -17.69 6.54
C ASP A 290 14.75 -16.18 6.70
N LEU A 291 15.73 -15.45 7.25
CA LEU A 291 15.65 -13.99 7.38
C LEU A 291 15.46 -13.31 6.03
N PHE A 292 16.28 -13.67 5.04
CA PHE A 292 16.22 -13.07 3.71
C PHE A 292 15.07 -13.61 2.84
N VAL A 293 14.55 -14.81 3.10
CA VAL A 293 13.43 -15.37 2.35
C VAL A 293 12.08 -14.87 2.88
N ARG A 294 11.93 -14.77 4.21
CA ARG A 294 10.63 -14.60 4.88
C ARG A 294 10.44 -13.26 5.58
N PHE A 295 11.50 -12.49 5.85
CA PHE A 295 11.34 -11.28 6.66
C PHE A 295 11.81 -10.00 5.97
N LEU A 296 12.83 -10.05 5.10
CA LEU A 296 13.48 -8.85 4.56
C LEU A 296 13.18 -8.61 3.08
N ASP A 297 12.83 -7.38 2.73
CA ASP A 297 12.63 -6.96 1.33
C ASP A 297 13.95 -6.57 0.65
N ILE A 298 14.92 -7.51 0.64
CA ILE A 298 16.25 -7.28 0.06
C ILE A 298 16.22 -7.09 -1.46
N PHE A 299 15.15 -7.56 -2.12
CA PHE A 299 14.91 -7.35 -3.54
C PHE A 299 13.99 -6.16 -3.84
N GLY A 300 13.61 -5.39 -2.82
CA GLY A 300 12.93 -4.11 -2.96
C GLY A 300 13.87 -2.98 -3.39
N THR A 301 13.31 -1.85 -3.84
CA THR A 301 14.11 -0.69 -4.28
C THR A 301 14.48 0.20 -3.09
N PRO A 302 15.78 0.45 -2.83
CA PRO A 302 16.21 1.27 -1.71
C PRO A 302 15.81 2.73 -1.87
N ARG A 303 15.62 3.42 -0.75
CA ARG A 303 15.43 4.86 -0.70
C ARG A 303 16.77 5.59 -0.61
N ARG A 304 16.74 6.93 -0.78
CA ARG A 304 17.95 7.77 -0.83
C ARG A 304 18.87 7.54 0.37
N HIS A 305 18.31 7.44 1.56
CA HIS A 305 19.08 7.23 2.78
C HIS A 305 19.94 5.96 2.76
N PHE A 306 19.52 4.91 2.07
CA PHE A 306 20.32 3.69 1.99
C PHE A 306 21.70 3.95 1.37
N PHE A 307 21.80 4.91 0.44
CA PHE A 307 23.07 5.31 -0.19
C PHE A 307 23.98 6.06 0.78
N GLU A 308 23.41 7.00 1.55
CA GLU A 308 24.11 7.71 2.63
C GLU A 308 24.61 6.73 3.71
N PHE A 309 23.77 5.76 4.07
CA PHE A 309 24.12 4.69 4.98
C PHE A 309 25.28 3.85 4.43
N LEU A 310 25.22 3.46 3.15
CA LEU A 310 26.21 2.60 2.53
C LEU A 310 27.59 3.29 2.44
N ALA A 311 27.62 4.60 2.22
CA ALA A 311 28.85 5.40 2.15
C ALA A 311 29.71 5.30 3.41
N GLN A 312 29.10 5.02 4.58
CA GLN A 312 29.82 4.87 5.86
C GLN A 312 30.65 3.59 5.93
N PHE A 313 30.27 2.58 5.15
CA PHE A 313 30.92 1.27 5.13
C PHE A 313 31.82 1.08 3.91
N ALA A 314 31.79 2.01 2.96
CA ALA A 314 32.64 2.00 1.76
C ALA A 314 34.10 2.29 2.12
N THR A 315 34.99 1.36 1.77
CA THR A 315 36.44 1.50 1.96
C THR A 315 37.16 2.03 0.73
N ASP A 316 36.54 1.96 -0.44
CA ASP A 316 37.03 2.58 -1.67
C ASP A 316 36.54 4.03 -1.76
N ASP A 317 37.45 4.96 -1.99
CA ASP A 317 37.13 6.40 -1.99
C ASP A 317 36.20 6.80 -3.14
N VAL A 318 36.31 6.14 -4.31
CA VAL A 318 35.47 6.43 -5.48
C VAL A 318 34.05 5.92 -5.26
N GLU A 319 33.90 4.70 -4.75
CA GLU A 319 32.59 4.17 -4.36
C GLU A 319 31.94 5.04 -3.27
N LYS A 320 32.70 5.47 -2.27
CA LYS A 320 32.22 6.34 -1.20
C LYS A 320 31.76 7.69 -1.72
N GLU A 321 32.56 8.36 -2.55
CA GLU A 321 32.20 9.62 -3.17
C GLU A 321 30.92 9.48 -3.99
N ARG A 322 30.80 8.41 -4.80
CA ARG A 322 29.61 8.16 -5.61
C ARG A 322 28.37 7.91 -4.76
N LEU A 323 28.49 7.19 -3.65
CA LEU A 323 27.38 6.97 -2.71
C LEU A 323 26.92 8.27 -2.04
N LEU A 324 27.87 9.12 -1.65
CA LEU A 324 27.58 10.45 -1.10
C LEU A 324 26.88 11.33 -2.14
N GLU A 325 27.37 11.36 -3.37
CA GLU A 325 26.75 12.07 -4.48
C GLU A 325 25.30 11.61 -4.69
N LEU A 326 25.04 10.30 -4.83
CA LEU A 326 23.69 9.74 -4.98
C LEU A 326 22.76 10.06 -3.81
N SER A 327 23.30 10.31 -2.62
CA SER A 327 22.54 10.68 -1.43
C SER A 327 22.33 12.19 -1.24
N SER A 328 23.08 13.01 -1.99
CA SER A 328 23.01 14.46 -1.91
C SER A 328 21.75 15.03 -2.60
N PRO A 329 21.31 16.24 -2.22
CA PRO A 329 20.29 16.97 -2.99
C PRO A 329 20.69 17.17 -4.46
N GLU A 330 21.96 17.49 -4.73
CA GLU A 330 22.50 17.72 -6.08
C GLU A 330 22.46 16.45 -6.94
N GLY A 331 22.67 15.28 -6.35
CA GLY A 331 22.63 13.98 -7.03
C GLY A 331 21.24 13.38 -7.23
N GLN A 332 20.16 14.12 -6.99
CA GLN A 332 18.78 13.61 -7.13
C GLN A 332 18.49 13.07 -8.54
N ALA A 333 18.94 13.75 -9.59
CA ALA A 333 18.74 13.33 -10.98
C ALA A 333 19.48 11.99 -11.25
N ASP A 334 20.69 11.86 -10.73
CA ASP A 334 21.51 10.67 -10.85
C ASP A 334 20.91 9.50 -10.06
N LEU A 335 20.43 9.73 -8.84
CA LEU A 335 19.72 8.72 -8.07
C LEU A 335 18.43 8.26 -8.78
N LEU A 336 17.68 9.18 -9.39
CA LEU A 336 16.50 8.85 -10.17
C LEU A 336 16.86 7.95 -11.36
N ALA A 337 17.92 8.28 -12.10
CA ALA A 337 18.37 7.54 -13.27
C ALA A 337 18.96 6.17 -12.90
N TYR A 338 19.85 6.13 -11.91
CA TYR A 338 20.52 4.92 -11.45
C TYR A 338 19.56 4.00 -10.70
N ASN A 339 18.80 4.48 -9.72
CA ASN A 339 18.03 3.60 -8.84
C ASN A 339 16.56 3.51 -9.22
N PHE A 340 15.82 4.63 -9.16
CA PHE A 340 14.35 4.58 -9.21
C PHE A 340 13.78 4.21 -10.58
N ARG A 341 14.33 4.73 -11.68
CA ARG A 341 13.91 4.37 -13.06
C ARG A 341 14.20 2.90 -13.38
N GLU A 342 15.31 2.40 -12.88
CA GLU A 342 15.75 1.02 -13.09
C GLU A 342 15.24 0.03 -12.03
N ARG A 343 14.55 0.54 -11.00
CA ARG A 343 14.08 -0.25 -9.87
C ARG A 343 15.20 -1.13 -9.31
N ARG A 344 16.41 -0.58 -9.18
CA ARG A 344 17.54 -1.32 -8.61
C ARG A 344 17.17 -1.81 -7.22
N THR A 345 17.63 -3.00 -6.85
CA THR A 345 17.29 -3.59 -5.55
C THR A 345 18.35 -3.30 -4.49
N TYR A 346 18.06 -3.49 -3.20
CA TYR A 346 19.08 -3.41 -2.16
C TYR A 346 20.26 -4.36 -2.46
N ALA A 347 19.95 -5.59 -2.88
CA ALA A 347 20.97 -6.56 -3.29
C ALA A 347 21.83 -6.07 -4.47
N GLU A 348 21.21 -5.50 -5.51
CA GLU A 348 21.94 -4.97 -6.66
C GLU A 348 22.81 -3.78 -6.28
N VAL A 349 22.30 -2.85 -5.46
CA VAL A 349 23.09 -1.71 -4.99
C VAL A 349 24.27 -2.17 -4.15
N LEU A 350 24.07 -3.13 -3.25
CA LEU A 350 25.17 -3.72 -2.47
C LEU A 350 26.23 -4.38 -3.36
N ASN A 351 25.83 -4.99 -4.48
CA ASN A 351 26.74 -5.60 -5.44
C ASN A 351 27.45 -4.57 -6.33
N ASP A 352 26.77 -3.47 -6.70
CA ASP A 352 27.34 -2.36 -7.46
C ASP A 352 28.39 -1.58 -6.63
N PHE A 353 28.33 -1.67 -5.28
CA PHE A 353 29.30 -1.07 -4.34
C PHE A 353 29.95 -2.12 -3.40
N PRO A 354 30.87 -2.96 -3.92
CA PRO A 354 31.45 -4.08 -3.18
C PRO A 354 32.38 -3.66 -2.03
N SER A 355 32.96 -2.45 -2.05
CA SER A 355 33.79 -1.97 -0.93
C SER A 355 32.98 -1.73 0.34
N ALA A 356 31.67 -1.51 0.22
CA ALA A 356 30.80 -1.17 1.33
C ALA A 356 30.39 -2.38 2.18
N GLN A 357 31.25 -2.84 3.09
CA GLN A 357 30.99 -4.05 3.89
C GLN A 357 30.12 -3.76 5.12
N VAL A 358 28.80 -3.88 4.95
CA VAL A 358 27.83 -3.62 6.02
C VAL A 358 27.70 -4.82 6.98
N PRO A 359 27.89 -4.63 8.30
CA PRO A 359 27.60 -5.66 9.28
C PRO A 359 26.14 -6.10 9.26
N LEU A 360 25.87 -7.41 9.37
CA LEU A 360 24.52 -7.96 9.28
C LEU A 360 23.52 -7.24 10.20
N ALA A 361 23.88 -6.99 11.47
CA ALA A 361 23.03 -6.26 12.42
C ALA A 361 22.54 -4.90 11.90
N ARG A 362 23.42 -4.15 11.21
CA ARG A 362 23.09 -2.84 10.62
C ARG A 362 22.26 -2.99 9.36
N LEU A 363 22.56 -3.99 8.53
CA LEU A 363 21.75 -4.27 7.34
C LEU A 363 20.30 -4.64 7.70
N LEU A 364 20.11 -5.40 8.79
CA LEU A 364 18.79 -5.75 9.32
C LEU A 364 17.96 -4.54 9.76
N GLU A 365 18.58 -3.41 10.10
CA GLU A 365 17.90 -2.15 10.44
C GLU A 365 17.38 -1.45 9.18
N GLU A 366 18.23 -1.39 8.15
CA GLU A 366 17.98 -0.60 6.94
C GLU A 366 17.09 -1.29 5.91
N VAL A 367 17.19 -2.62 5.77
CA VAL A 367 16.35 -3.35 4.80
C VAL A 367 14.92 -3.48 5.35
N PRO A 368 13.88 -3.02 4.63
CA PRO A 368 12.51 -3.09 5.11
C PRO A 368 12.01 -4.51 5.35
N ARG A 369 10.94 -4.64 6.14
CA ARG A 369 10.21 -5.91 6.25
C ARG A 369 9.53 -6.24 4.93
N LEU A 370 9.44 -7.52 4.57
CA LEU A 370 8.56 -7.98 3.52
C LEU A 370 7.11 -7.57 3.79
N ALA A 371 6.55 -6.78 2.86
CA ALA A 371 5.19 -6.32 2.96
C ALA A 371 4.22 -7.39 2.41
N PRO A 372 3.14 -7.72 3.12
CA PRO A 372 2.11 -8.59 2.59
C PRO A 372 1.30 -7.88 1.49
N ARG A 373 0.63 -8.66 0.64
CA ARG A 373 -0.14 -8.15 -0.50
C ARG A 373 -1.60 -8.56 -0.44
N GLN A 374 -2.46 -7.65 -0.86
CA GLN A 374 -3.91 -7.75 -0.75
C GLN A 374 -4.51 -8.15 -2.10
N PHE A 375 -5.51 -9.03 -2.07
CA PHE A 375 -6.26 -9.50 -3.23
C PHE A 375 -7.73 -9.59 -2.87
N SER A 376 -8.61 -9.00 -3.69
CA SER A 376 -10.05 -9.21 -3.53
C SER A 376 -10.37 -10.69 -3.78
N ILE A 377 -11.16 -11.29 -2.88
CA ILE A 377 -11.48 -12.71 -2.95
C ILE A 377 -12.43 -12.96 -4.14
N ALA A 378 -12.10 -13.97 -4.94
CA ALA A 378 -12.79 -14.33 -6.17
C ALA A 378 -13.78 -15.51 -6.03
N SER A 379 -13.86 -16.13 -4.86
CA SER A 379 -14.73 -17.28 -4.56
C SER A 379 -15.82 -16.91 -3.57
N SER A 380 -16.96 -17.61 -3.62
CA SER A 380 -17.98 -17.62 -2.56
C SER A 380 -17.72 -18.80 -1.61
N PRO A 381 -17.86 -18.64 -0.28
CA PRO A 381 -17.69 -19.74 0.67
C PRO A 381 -18.74 -20.86 0.49
N ARG A 382 -19.94 -20.55 -0.03
CA ARG A 382 -20.97 -21.56 -0.35
C ARG A 382 -20.69 -22.28 -1.67
N ALA A 383 -20.28 -21.54 -2.69
CA ALA A 383 -19.96 -22.10 -4.00
C ALA A 383 -18.64 -22.90 -3.97
N HIS A 384 -17.72 -22.53 -3.07
CA HIS A 384 -16.39 -23.12 -2.94
C HIS A 384 -16.09 -23.46 -1.47
N PRO A 385 -16.73 -24.49 -0.89
CA PRO A 385 -16.48 -24.89 0.49
C PRO A 385 -15.01 -25.23 0.73
N ASP A 386 -14.45 -24.78 1.86
CA ASP A 386 -13.04 -24.96 2.26
C ASP A 386 -11.99 -24.47 1.25
N ARG A 387 -12.40 -23.65 0.28
CA ARG A 387 -11.54 -23.10 -0.78
C ARG A 387 -11.68 -21.58 -0.82
N ILE A 388 -10.55 -20.91 -1.03
CA ILE A 388 -10.49 -19.47 -1.26
C ILE A 388 -9.70 -19.22 -2.54
N GLN A 389 -10.30 -18.48 -3.47
CA GLN A 389 -9.70 -18.20 -4.77
C GLN A 389 -9.37 -16.72 -4.88
N ILE A 390 -8.23 -16.41 -5.52
CA ILE A 390 -7.88 -15.05 -5.94
C ILE A 390 -7.61 -15.02 -7.44
N LEU A 391 -7.89 -13.88 -8.06
CA LEU A 391 -7.57 -13.59 -9.45
C LEU A 391 -6.39 -12.61 -9.50
N ALA A 392 -5.23 -13.07 -9.95
CA ALA A 392 -4.00 -12.31 -9.90
C ALA A 392 -3.38 -12.14 -11.29
N ALA A 393 -3.12 -10.89 -11.69
CA ALA A 393 -2.30 -10.58 -12.85
C ALA A 393 -0.83 -10.54 -12.46
N ILE A 394 0.02 -11.27 -13.19
CA ILE A 394 1.46 -11.31 -12.95
C ILE A 394 2.07 -9.98 -13.38
N VAL A 395 2.77 -9.33 -12.44
CA VAL A 395 3.44 -8.06 -12.71
C VAL A 395 4.82 -8.34 -13.28
N GLU A 396 5.00 -7.95 -14.53
CA GLU A 396 6.27 -8.04 -15.23
C GLU A 396 6.40 -6.84 -16.17
N PHE A 397 7.53 -6.14 -16.13
CA PHE A 397 7.80 -4.97 -16.96
C PHE A 397 9.28 -4.84 -17.29
N GLN A 398 9.59 -4.00 -18.27
CA GLN A 398 10.96 -3.63 -18.61
C GLN A 398 11.24 -2.21 -18.14
N THR A 399 12.44 -2.00 -17.61
CA THR A 399 12.97 -0.67 -17.27
C THR A 399 13.39 0.08 -18.55
N PRO A 400 13.66 1.39 -18.48
CA PRO A 400 14.23 2.14 -19.61
C PRO A 400 15.49 1.51 -20.22
N TYR A 401 16.36 0.86 -19.42
CA TYR A 401 17.50 0.09 -19.94
C TYR A 401 17.19 -1.38 -20.26
N LYS A 402 15.91 -1.70 -20.54
CA LYS A 402 15.43 -3.02 -20.99
C LYS A 402 15.66 -4.16 -19.99
N ARG A 403 15.90 -3.86 -18.70
CA ARG A 403 15.99 -4.89 -17.66
C ARG A 403 14.61 -5.40 -17.31
N ARG A 404 14.47 -6.72 -17.27
CA ARG A 404 13.23 -7.38 -16.85
C ARG A 404 13.05 -7.25 -15.33
N ARG A 405 11.91 -6.74 -14.90
CA ARG A 405 11.51 -6.62 -13.50
C ARG A 405 10.20 -7.35 -13.26
N VAL A 406 10.08 -8.00 -12.11
CA VAL A 406 8.89 -8.75 -11.70
C VAL A 406 8.40 -8.24 -10.34
N GLY A 407 7.09 -8.23 -10.14
CA GLY A 407 6.52 -7.95 -8.82
C GLY A 407 6.69 -9.14 -7.89
N LEU A 408 7.25 -8.92 -6.70
CA LEU A 408 7.58 -9.96 -5.73
C LEU A 408 6.42 -10.95 -5.47
N CYS A 409 5.29 -10.44 -4.96
CA CYS A 409 4.17 -11.30 -4.59
C CYS A 409 3.55 -12.00 -5.81
N SER A 410 3.39 -11.29 -6.93
CA SER A 410 2.82 -11.90 -8.14
C SER A 410 3.73 -12.98 -8.73
N HIS A 411 5.05 -12.76 -8.72
CA HIS A 411 6.00 -13.77 -9.17
C HIS A 411 6.03 -14.98 -8.22
N PHE A 412 5.97 -14.74 -6.91
CA PHE A 412 5.82 -15.80 -5.90
C PHE A 412 4.58 -16.67 -6.20
N LEU A 413 3.41 -16.06 -6.45
CA LEU A 413 2.20 -16.78 -6.83
C LEU A 413 2.36 -17.61 -8.11
N ARG A 414 3.10 -17.10 -9.11
CA ARG A 414 3.43 -17.84 -10.34
C ARG A 414 4.26 -19.10 -10.08
N THR A 415 5.10 -19.08 -9.06
CA THR A 415 6.01 -20.21 -8.75
C THR A 415 5.40 -21.28 -7.85
N LEU A 416 4.21 -21.02 -7.26
CA LEU A 416 3.55 -21.95 -6.36
C LEU A 416 3.12 -23.23 -7.07
N LYS A 417 3.31 -24.35 -6.38
CA LYS A 417 2.85 -25.68 -6.78
C LYS A 417 1.81 -26.19 -5.80
N VAL A 418 0.99 -27.14 -6.25
CA VAL A 418 0.02 -27.83 -5.39
C VAL A 418 0.76 -28.48 -4.21
N GLY A 419 0.25 -28.24 -3.00
CA GLY A 419 0.87 -28.71 -1.75
C GLY A 419 1.82 -27.71 -1.08
N ASP A 420 2.29 -26.68 -1.80
CA ASP A 420 3.02 -25.57 -1.16
C ASP A 420 2.11 -24.88 -0.13
N SER A 421 2.71 -24.30 0.92
CA SER A 421 1.96 -23.61 1.96
C SER A 421 2.29 -22.11 1.97
N VAL A 422 1.24 -21.29 1.97
CA VAL A 422 1.32 -19.83 1.92
C VAL A 422 0.71 -19.22 3.18
N ASP A 423 1.41 -18.28 3.80
CA ASP A 423 0.92 -17.58 4.99
C ASP A 423 -0.10 -16.51 4.59
N VAL A 424 -1.34 -16.65 5.06
CA VAL A 424 -2.47 -15.79 4.66
C VAL A 424 -3.37 -15.39 5.83
N TRP A 425 -4.13 -14.32 5.66
CA TRP A 425 -5.26 -13.96 6.53
C TRP A 425 -6.29 -13.14 5.76
N SER A 426 -7.53 -13.13 6.22
CA SER A 426 -8.58 -12.30 5.64
C SER A 426 -8.78 -11.01 6.44
N ARG A 427 -9.25 -9.98 5.76
CA ARG A 427 -9.84 -8.79 6.38
C ARG A 427 -11.13 -8.43 5.66
N SER A 428 -12.01 -7.73 6.37
CA SER A 428 -13.21 -7.19 5.75
C SER A 428 -12.85 -6.16 4.67
N GLY A 429 -13.44 -6.34 3.48
CA GLY A 429 -13.35 -5.37 2.40
C GLY A 429 -14.40 -4.27 2.53
N CYS A 430 -14.47 -3.39 1.53
CA CYS A 430 -15.51 -2.36 1.48
C CYS A 430 -16.77 -2.83 0.74
N LEU A 431 -16.62 -3.84 -0.12
CA LEU A 431 -17.71 -4.44 -0.87
C LEU A 431 -18.44 -5.46 0.00
N SER A 432 -19.76 -5.45 -0.03
CA SER A 432 -20.57 -6.43 0.70
C SER A 432 -21.91 -6.64 0.01
N ILE A 433 -22.54 -7.78 0.27
CA ILE A 433 -23.90 -8.04 -0.20
C ILE A 433 -24.88 -7.32 0.75
N PRO A 434 -25.72 -6.37 0.28
CA PRO A 434 -26.69 -5.70 1.14
C PRO A 434 -27.61 -6.70 1.84
N PRO A 435 -28.08 -6.47 3.08
CA PRO A 435 -28.90 -7.44 3.82
C PRO A 435 -30.27 -7.71 3.17
N SER A 436 -30.84 -6.72 2.48
CA SER A 436 -32.10 -6.82 1.74
C SER A 436 -31.84 -6.95 0.23
N PRO A 437 -32.74 -7.58 -0.54
CA PRO A 437 -32.64 -7.68 -1.99
C PRO A 437 -32.86 -6.29 -2.63
N VAL A 438 -31.77 -5.59 -2.91
CA VAL A 438 -31.79 -4.31 -3.63
C VAL A 438 -31.12 -4.48 -4.99
N PRO A 439 -31.55 -3.75 -6.03
CA PRO A 439 -30.87 -3.75 -7.31
C PRO A 439 -29.38 -3.38 -7.17
N MET A 440 -28.50 -4.07 -7.89
CA MET A 440 -27.05 -3.87 -7.83
C MET A 440 -26.45 -3.67 -9.22
N ILE A 441 -25.56 -2.68 -9.32
CA ILE A 441 -24.68 -2.47 -10.47
C ILE A 441 -23.25 -2.76 -10.01
N MET A 442 -22.60 -3.71 -10.66
CA MET A 442 -21.25 -4.16 -10.35
C MET A 442 -20.32 -3.89 -11.54
N VAL A 443 -19.33 -3.03 -11.38
CA VAL A 443 -18.43 -2.62 -12.46
C VAL A 443 -17.01 -3.03 -12.12
N GLY A 444 -16.44 -3.99 -12.88
CA GLY A 444 -15.17 -4.62 -12.54
C GLY A 444 -14.32 -4.97 -13.76
N PRO A 445 -13.64 -4.01 -14.41
CA PRO A 445 -12.74 -4.32 -15.53
C PRO A 445 -11.48 -5.09 -15.07
N GLY A 446 -11.03 -6.02 -15.91
CA GLY A 446 -9.84 -6.84 -15.66
C GLY A 446 -9.95 -7.67 -14.38
N THR A 447 -8.92 -7.62 -13.53
CA THR A 447 -8.95 -8.32 -12.23
C THR A 447 -9.96 -7.72 -11.24
N GLY A 448 -10.52 -6.54 -11.53
CA GLY A 448 -11.62 -5.93 -10.79
C GLY A 448 -12.90 -6.77 -10.74
N ILE A 449 -13.02 -7.81 -11.59
CA ILE A 449 -14.18 -8.71 -11.59
C ILE A 449 -14.19 -9.70 -10.41
N ALA A 450 -13.04 -9.90 -9.76
CA ALA A 450 -12.87 -10.88 -8.68
C ALA A 450 -13.95 -10.81 -7.57
N PRO A 451 -14.15 -9.67 -6.88
CA PRO A 451 -15.15 -9.60 -5.81
C PRO A 451 -16.58 -9.84 -6.33
N PHE A 452 -16.88 -9.43 -7.57
CA PHE A 452 -18.22 -9.62 -8.15
C PHE A 452 -18.49 -11.07 -8.51
N ARG A 453 -17.47 -11.80 -8.97
CA ARG A 453 -17.58 -13.26 -9.12
C ARG A 453 -17.89 -13.94 -7.79
N SER A 454 -17.24 -13.53 -6.71
CA SER A 454 -17.53 -14.02 -5.35
C SER A 454 -18.98 -13.72 -4.94
N MET A 455 -19.42 -12.46 -5.09
CA MET A 455 -20.75 -12.02 -4.68
C MET A 455 -21.87 -12.69 -5.48
N CYS A 456 -21.77 -12.75 -6.81
CA CYS A 456 -22.79 -13.35 -7.66
C CYS A 456 -22.93 -14.86 -7.41
N ASN A 457 -21.80 -15.56 -7.20
CA ASN A 457 -21.84 -16.97 -6.82
C ASN A 457 -22.54 -17.16 -5.46
N GLU A 458 -22.26 -16.32 -4.45
CA GLU A 458 -22.95 -16.41 -3.15
C GLU A 458 -24.46 -16.19 -3.30
N LEU A 459 -24.84 -15.19 -4.10
CA LEU A 459 -26.25 -14.86 -4.35
C LEU A 459 -27.00 -16.00 -5.03
N SER A 460 -26.33 -16.83 -5.85
CA SER A 460 -26.96 -18.03 -6.44
C SER A 460 -27.36 -19.09 -5.41
N PHE A 461 -26.92 -18.99 -4.15
CA PHE A 461 -27.34 -19.87 -3.05
C PHE A 461 -28.37 -19.22 -2.11
N LEU A 462 -28.75 -17.97 -2.36
CA LEU A 462 -29.65 -17.17 -1.51
C LEU A 462 -31.05 -17.02 -2.12
N HIS A 463 -31.64 -18.13 -2.56
CA HIS A 463 -32.96 -18.16 -3.21
C HIS A 463 -34.08 -17.53 -2.37
N ASP A 464 -34.01 -17.65 -1.03
CA ASP A 464 -35.04 -17.13 -0.11
C ASP A 464 -35.05 -15.60 0.00
N ARG A 465 -34.06 -14.89 -0.56
CA ARG A 465 -34.03 -13.42 -0.55
C ARG A 465 -35.06 -12.79 -1.47
N GLY A 466 -35.64 -13.53 -2.40
CA GLY A 466 -36.45 -12.98 -3.48
C GLY A 466 -35.59 -12.35 -4.59
N PRO A 467 -36.20 -12.02 -5.73
CA PRO A 467 -35.48 -11.54 -6.90
C PRO A 467 -34.93 -10.12 -6.67
N SER A 468 -33.71 -9.89 -7.15
CA SER A 468 -33.10 -8.55 -7.24
C SER A 468 -32.43 -8.39 -8.59
N GLU A 469 -32.57 -7.23 -9.22
CA GLU A 469 -31.87 -6.94 -10.47
C GLU A 469 -30.35 -6.80 -10.22
N ILE A 470 -29.52 -7.56 -10.94
CA ILE A 470 -28.06 -7.51 -10.78
C ILE A 470 -27.43 -7.40 -12.16
N ARG A 471 -26.79 -6.27 -12.41
CA ARG A 471 -26.09 -5.98 -13.67
C ARG A 471 -24.60 -5.93 -13.44
N VAL A 472 -23.85 -6.74 -14.19
CA VAL A 472 -22.39 -6.80 -14.11
C VAL A 472 -21.80 -6.20 -15.37
N TYR A 473 -20.95 -5.20 -15.24
CA TYR A 473 -20.19 -4.57 -16.31
C TYR A 473 -18.73 -4.99 -16.22
N PHE A 474 -18.27 -5.71 -17.23
CA PHE A 474 -16.91 -6.25 -17.31
C PHE A 474 -16.15 -5.62 -18.46
N GLY A 475 -14.84 -5.42 -18.33
CA GLY A 475 -14.00 -4.87 -19.39
C GLY A 475 -12.70 -5.63 -19.53
N CYS A 476 -12.34 -5.99 -20.76
CA CYS A 476 -11.06 -6.61 -21.10
C CYS A 476 -10.56 -6.12 -22.47
N ARG A 477 -9.46 -6.68 -22.98
CA ARG A 477 -8.94 -6.30 -24.29
C ARG A 477 -9.67 -7.00 -25.42
N TYR A 478 -9.67 -8.33 -25.39
CA TYR A 478 -10.19 -9.17 -26.46
C TYR A 478 -11.09 -10.26 -25.89
N LYS A 479 -12.23 -10.50 -26.54
CA LYS A 479 -13.12 -11.60 -26.15
C LYS A 479 -12.39 -12.95 -26.10
N ALA A 480 -11.53 -13.21 -27.08
CA ALA A 480 -10.87 -14.50 -27.22
C ALA A 480 -9.75 -14.77 -26.18
N ASN A 481 -9.21 -13.74 -25.52
CA ASN A 481 -7.95 -13.87 -24.80
C ASN A 481 -8.05 -13.57 -23.30
N ASP A 482 -8.83 -12.58 -22.90
CA ASP A 482 -8.90 -12.11 -21.51
C ASP A 482 -10.35 -11.90 -21.03
N PHE A 483 -11.30 -12.63 -21.62
CA PHE A 483 -12.66 -12.74 -21.13
C PHE A 483 -12.78 -13.77 -20.00
N TYR A 484 -12.63 -13.30 -18.77
CA TYR A 484 -12.59 -14.19 -17.60
C TYR A 484 -13.96 -14.79 -17.26
N PHE A 485 -13.97 -16.10 -17.04
CA PHE A 485 -15.12 -16.86 -16.52
C PHE A 485 -16.39 -16.81 -17.39
N GLU A 486 -16.28 -16.69 -18.71
CA GLU A 486 -17.42 -16.61 -19.66
C GLU A 486 -18.52 -17.62 -19.33
N PHE A 487 -18.17 -18.91 -19.19
CA PHE A 487 -19.11 -19.98 -18.88
C PHE A 487 -19.83 -19.82 -17.53
N GLU A 488 -19.16 -19.25 -16.51
CA GLU A 488 -19.80 -19.03 -15.21
C GLU A 488 -20.83 -17.90 -15.28
N TRP A 489 -20.56 -16.84 -16.05
CA TRP A 489 -21.50 -15.74 -16.26
C TRP A 489 -22.76 -16.19 -17.01
N ASP A 490 -22.60 -17.05 -18.03
CA ASP A 490 -23.72 -17.65 -18.76
C ASP A 490 -24.61 -18.52 -17.85
N GLN A 491 -24.00 -19.26 -16.92
CA GLN A 491 -24.74 -20.02 -15.92
C GLN A 491 -25.52 -19.12 -14.96
N LEU A 492 -24.90 -18.03 -14.48
CA LEU A 492 -25.57 -17.09 -13.57
C LEU A 492 -26.72 -16.36 -14.26
N LEU A 493 -26.58 -16.04 -15.56
CA LEU A 493 -27.65 -15.47 -16.39
C LEU A 493 -28.79 -16.46 -16.59
N SER A 494 -28.50 -17.70 -17.02
CA SER A 494 -29.53 -18.71 -17.27
C SER A 494 -30.34 -19.10 -16.03
N ARG A 495 -29.72 -19.04 -14.85
CA ARG A 495 -30.40 -19.23 -13.55
C ARG A 495 -31.18 -18.00 -13.07
N GLY A 496 -31.06 -16.87 -13.76
CA GLY A 496 -31.65 -15.59 -13.33
C GLY A 496 -31.01 -15.02 -12.06
N THR A 497 -29.83 -15.49 -11.67
CA THR A 497 -29.08 -14.92 -10.53
C THR A 497 -28.61 -13.51 -10.84
N ILE A 498 -28.12 -13.29 -12.06
CA ILE A 498 -27.86 -11.96 -12.60
C ILE A 498 -28.80 -11.67 -13.75
N THR A 499 -29.19 -10.41 -13.91
CA THR A 499 -30.11 -9.98 -14.95
C THR A 499 -29.40 -9.54 -16.21
N ALA A 500 -28.17 -9.05 -16.10
CA ALA A 500 -27.34 -8.69 -17.25
C ALA A 500 -25.85 -8.88 -16.95
N PHE A 501 -25.13 -9.36 -17.95
CA PHE A 501 -23.67 -9.31 -18.01
C PHE A 501 -23.27 -8.54 -19.27
N VAL A 502 -22.56 -7.43 -19.09
CA VAL A 502 -22.28 -6.43 -20.13
C VAL A 502 -20.76 -6.31 -20.33
N PRO A 503 -20.19 -7.01 -21.33
CA PRO A 503 -18.76 -6.93 -21.60
C PRO A 503 -18.40 -5.70 -22.45
N ALA A 504 -17.23 -5.12 -22.17
CA ALA A 504 -16.59 -4.09 -22.96
C ALA A 504 -15.23 -4.61 -23.47
N PHE A 505 -15.13 -4.89 -24.76
CA PHE A 505 -13.89 -5.33 -25.40
C PHE A 505 -13.16 -4.12 -26.00
N SER A 506 -12.03 -3.74 -25.41
CA SER A 506 -11.35 -2.49 -25.78
C SER A 506 -10.54 -2.58 -27.07
N ARG A 507 -10.36 -3.77 -27.64
CA ARG A 507 -9.46 -4.03 -28.79
C ARG A 507 -10.06 -4.91 -29.91
N ASP A 508 -11.31 -5.37 -29.78
CA ASP A 508 -11.97 -6.18 -30.82
C ASP A 508 -12.44 -5.34 -32.03
N GLN A 509 -12.35 -4.01 -31.93
CA GLN A 509 -12.78 -3.05 -32.95
C GLN A 509 -11.86 -1.81 -32.95
N PRO A 510 -11.87 -0.98 -34.02
CA PRO A 510 -10.98 0.19 -34.13
C PRO A 510 -11.15 1.23 -33.01
N ASN A 511 -12.41 1.48 -32.61
CA ASN A 511 -12.74 2.40 -31.52
C ASN A 511 -12.70 1.66 -30.19
N LYS A 512 -11.95 2.18 -29.21
CA LYS A 512 -11.88 1.55 -27.89
C LYS A 512 -13.22 1.68 -27.17
N VAL A 513 -13.75 0.54 -26.72
CA VAL A 513 -14.96 0.48 -25.88
C VAL A 513 -14.54 0.06 -24.48
N TYR A 514 -14.94 0.85 -23.49
CA TYR A 514 -14.68 0.63 -22.08
C TYR A 514 -15.98 0.52 -21.28
N VAL A 515 -15.86 0.18 -20.00
CA VAL A 515 -17.02 0.00 -19.11
C VAL A 515 -17.86 1.27 -18.95
N GLN A 516 -17.24 2.45 -18.96
CA GLN A 516 -17.96 3.72 -18.91
C GLN A 516 -18.79 3.99 -20.17
N ASP A 517 -18.40 3.43 -21.32
CA ASP A 517 -19.16 3.58 -22.56
C ASP A 517 -20.39 2.67 -22.53
N GLN A 518 -20.22 1.44 -22.05
CA GLN A 518 -21.31 0.49 -21.81
C GLN A 518 -22.31 0.99 -20.76
N LEU A 519 -21.83 1.69 -19.72
CA LEU A 519 -22.71 2.34 -18.74
C LEU A 519 -23.58 3.42 -19.38
N ARG A 520 -23.00 4.28 -20.25
CA ARG A 520 -23.75 5.32 -20.96
C ARG A 520 -24.76 4.72 -21.93
N GLU A 521 -24.36 3.69 -22.68
CA GLU A 521 -25.24 2.99 -23.62
C GLU A 521 -26.47 2.39 -22.91
N GLN A 522 -26.30 1.92 -21.67
CA GLN A 522 -27.39 1.40 -20.83
C GLN A 522 -27.88 2.40 -19.79
N GLY A 523 -27.71 3.70 -20.05
CA GLY A 523 -27.91 4.76 -19.06
C GLY A 523 -29.33 4.80 -18.47
N ALA A 524 -30.35 4.45 -19.24
CA ALA A 524 -31.73 4.37 -18.74
C ALA A 524 -31.91 3.36 -17.59
N ASP A 525 -31.32 2.17 -17.72
CA ASP A 525 -31.35 1.14 -16.69
C ASP A 525 -30.50 1.54 -15.48
N VAL A 526 -29.31 2.07 -15.74
CA VAL A 526 -28.40 2.56 -14.70
C VAL A 526 -29.10 3.64 -13.86
N TRP A 527 -29.71 4.63 -14.50
CA TRP A 527 -30.46 5.68 -13.83
C TRP A 527 -31.60 5.13 -12.99
N ARG A 528 -32.46 4.28 -13.58
CA ARG A 528 -33.60 3.65 -12.89
C ARG A 528 -33.18 2.93 -11.61
N ILE A 529 -32.08 2.18 -11.67
CA ILE A 529 -31.53 1.47 -10.51
C ILE A 529 -31.05 2.45 -9.44
N LEU A 530 -30.27 3.46 -9.82
CA LEU A 530 -29.69 4.41 -8.85
C LEU A 530 -30.75 5.33 -8.22
N SER A 531 -31.70 5.84 -9.01
CA SER A 531 -32.82 6.65 -8.51
C SER A 531 -33.76 5.84 -7.63
N GLY A 532 -33.88 4.53 -7.89
CA GLY A 532 -34.67 3.58 -7.11
C GLY A 532 -34.01 3.11 -5.81
N GLY A 533 -32.84 3.62 -5.45
CA GLY A 533 -32.13 3.25 -4.22
C GLY A 533 -31.28 1.99 -4.31
N GLY A 534 -30.96 1.53 -5.52
CA GLY A 534 -30.00 0.46 -5.75
C GLY A 534 -28.57 0.83 -5.33
N VAL A 535 -27.68 -0.16 -5.40
CA VAL A 535 -26.29 -0.03 -4.98
C VAL A 535 -25.35 -0.16 -6.16
N PHE A 536 -24.36 0.73 -6.22
CA PHE A 536 -23.31 0.76 -7.21
C PHE A 536 -21.98 0.34 -6.59
N TYR A 537 -21.34 -0.65 -7.19
CA TYR A 537 -20.03 -1.15 -6.81
C TYR A 537 -19.03 -1.00 -7.95
N LEU A 538 -17.84 -0.52 -7.61
CA LEU A 538 -16.73 -0.37 -8.54
C LEU A 538 -15.47 -1.03 -7.99
N ALA A 539 -14.84 -1.90 -8.76
CA ALA A 539 -13.56 -2.50 -8.40
C ALA A 539 -12.56 -2.55 -9.56
N GLY A 540 -11.27 -2.48 -9.25
CA GLY A 540 -10.19 -2.57 -10.25
C GLY A 540 -9.13 -1.48 -10.10
N SER A 541 -8.57 -1.02 -11.23
CA SER A 541 -7.43 -0.09 -11.22
C SER A 541 -7.79 1.29 -10.62
N SER A 542 -6.95 1.77 -9.70
CA SER A 542 -7.04 3.09 -9.05
C SER A 542 -6.63 4.28 -9.91
N ASN A 543 -6.25 4.05 -11.17
CA ASN A 543 -5.79 5.09 -12.11
C ASN A 543 -6.96 5.99 -12.58
N SER A 544 -7.06 6.28 -13.88
CA SER A 544 -8.11 7.13 -14.43
C SER A 544 -9.51 6.48 -14.46
N MET A 545 -9.59 5.16 -14.27
CA MET A 545 -10.85 4.40 -14.40
C MET A 545 -11.95 4.88 -13.43
N PRO A 546 -11.70 5.07 -12.11
CA PRO A 546 -12.77 5.45 -11.19
C PRO A 546 -13.37 6.81 -11.48
N LYS A 547 -12.54 7.77 -11.88
CA LYS A 547 -12.99 9.08 -12.32
C LYS A 547 -13.83 8.99 -13.60
N GLN A 548 -13.38 8.22 -14.60
CA GLN A 548 -14.12 8.06 -15.86
C GLN A 548 -15.48 7.40 -15.67
N VAL A 549 -15.56 6.41 -14.76
CA VAL A 549 -16.83 5.77 -14.39
C VAL A 549 -17.72 6.76 -13.64
N GLN A 550 -17.18 7.53 -12.69
CA GLN A 550 -17.95 8.55 -11.99
C GLN A 550 -18.50 9.63 -12.94
N ASP A 551 -17.69 10.10 -13.88
CA ASP A 551 -18.10 11.07 -14.90
C ASP A 551 -19.23 10.49 -15.78
N ALA A 552 -19.15 9.22 -16.17
CA ALA A 552 -20.24 8.56 -16.90
C ALA A 552 -21.55 8.46 -16.10
N ILE A 553 -21.47 8.21 -14.78
CA ILE A 553 -22.66 8.23 -13.93
C ILE A 553 -23.26 9.64 -13.83
N ILE A 554 -22.42 10.68 -13.78
CA ILE A 554 -22.88 12.08 -13.82
C ILE A 554 -23.60 12.37 -15.14
N ASP A 555 -23.01 11.97 -16.27
CA ASP A 555 -23.63 12.13 -17.60
C ASP A 555 -25.03 11.46 -17.64
N ILE A 556 -25.14 10.24 -17.10
CA ILE A 556 -26.40 9.49 -17.01
C ILE A 556 -27.44 10.22 -16.13
N CYS A 557 -27.02 10.78 -15.00
CA CYS A 557 -27.92 11.57 -14.14
C CYS A 557 -28.44 12.83 -14.84
N ILE A 558 -27.62 13.47 -15.67
CA ILE A 558 -28.03 14.64 -16.46
C ILE A 558 -29.03 14.22 -17.54
N GLU A 559 -28.68 13.19 -18.32
CA GLU A 559 -29.48 12.77 -19.48
C GLU A 559 -30.83 12.16 -19.07
N TYR A 560 -30.81 11.18 -18.16
CA TYR A 560 -32.00 10.41 -17.78
C TYR A 560 -32.68 10.90 -16.51
N GLY A 561 -31.94 11.59 -15.65
CA GLY A 561 -32.49 12.21 -14.43
C GLY A 561 -32.91 13.67 -14.62
N HIS A 562 -32.63 14.27 -15.79
CA HIS A 562 -32.88 15.68 -16.09
C HIS A 562 -32.29 16.63 -15.04
N MET A 563 -31.16 16.24 -14.46
CA MET A 563 -30.43 17.01 -13.45
C MET A 563 -29.50 18.03 -14.11
N THR A 564 -29.22 19.13 -13.41
CA THR A 564 -28.06 19.97 -13.74
C THR A 564 -26.76 19.25 -13.36
N ASP A 565 -25.60 19.71 -13.87
CA ASP A 565 -24.30 19.13 -13.51
C ASP A 565 -24.04 19.19 -11.99
N ASP A 566 -24.41 20.28 -11.31
CA ASP A 566 -24.21 20.40 -9.86
C ASP A 566 -25.16 19.49 -9.06
N ASP A 567 -26.41 19.35 -9.52
CA ASP A 567 -27.37 18.42 -8.92
C ASP A 567 -26.91 16.97 -9.09
N ALA A 568 -26.42 16.60 -10.27
CA ALA A 568 -25.89 15.26 -10.55
C ALA A 568 -24.67 14.94 -9.68
N ARG A 569 -23.71 15.87 -9.55
CA ARG A 569 -22.56 15.72 -8.65
C ARG A 569 -23.02 15.61 -7.19
N THR A 570 -24.02 16.38 -6.80
CA THR A 570 -24.60 16.32 -5.45
C THR A 570 -25.28 14.98 -5.19
N PHE A 571 -26.03 14.45 -6.16
CA PHE A 571 -26.66 13.15 -6.10
C PHE A 571 -25.64 12.03 -5.91
N VAL A 572 -24.58 11.98 -6.72
CA VAL A 572 -23.50 10.98 -6.56
C VAL A 572 -22.84 11.08 -5.19
N ARG A 573 -22.56 12.30 -4.70
CA ARG A 573 -22.04 12.51 -3.33
C ARG A 573 -22.99 11.99 -2.26
N GLN A 574 -24.31 12.09 -2.46
CA GLN A 574 -25.30 11.54 -1.54
C GLN A 574 -25.32 10.01 -1.56
N LEU A 575 -25.22 9.37 -2.74
CA LEU A 575 -25.11 7.92 -2.85
C LEU A 575 -23.88 7.39 -2.09
N GLN A 576 -22.73 8.03 -2.25
CA GLN A 576 -21.51 7.70 -1.51
C GLN A 576 -21.71 7.81 0.01
N ARG A 577 -22.35 8.88 0.48
CA ARG A 577 -22.66 9.07 1.92
C ARG A 577 -23.61 8.02 2.47
N ARG A 578 -24.53 7.49 1.66
CA ARG A 578 -25.49 6.45 2.04
C ARG A 578 -24.92 5.02 1.92
N GLY A 579 -23.68 4.87 1.45
CA GLY A 579 -23.09 3.55 1.17
C GLY A 579 -23.70 2.86 -0.06
N GLN A 580 -24.38 3.62 -0.93
CA GLN A 580 -24.98 3.14 -2.19
C GLN A 580 -24.05 3.31 -3.39
N TYR A 581 -22.89 3.96 -3.22
CA TYR A 581 -21.84 4.05 -4.21
C TYR A 581 -20.52 3.74 -3.53
N VAL A 582 -20.00 2.54 -3.74
CA VAL A 582 -18.82 2.02 -3.05
C VAL A 582 -17.74 1.65 -4.05
N ILE A 583 -16.51 2.08 -3.77
CA ILE A 583 -15.35 1.89 -4.63
C ILE A 583 -14.29 1.11 -3.85
N GLU A 584 -13.77 0.03 -4.45
CA GLU A 584 -12.61 -0.71 -3.98
C GLU A 584 -11.58 -0.82 -5.12
N THR A 585 -10.67 0.15 -5.21
CA THR A 585 -9.70 0.23 -6.31
C THR A 585 -8.27 0.25 -5.81
N TRP A 586 -7.34 -0.30 -6.59
CA TRP A 586 -5.92 -0.45 -6.23
C TRP A 586 -4.96 -0.08 -7.37
#